data_AF-W5NLC6-F1
#
_entry.id   AF-W5NLC6-F1
#
_cell.length_a   1.000
_cell.length_b   1.000
_cell.length_c   1.000
_cell.angle_alpha   90.00
_cell.angle_beta   90.00
_cell.angle_gamma   90.00
#
_symmetry.space_group_name_H-M   'P 1'
#
loop_
_entity.id
_entity.type
_entity.pdbx_description
1 polymer ?
#
loop_
_entity_poly.entity_id
_entity_poly.type
_entity_poly.pdbx_seq_one_letter_code
_entity_poly.pdbx_strand_id
1 'polypeptide(L)'
;STDECPICTELYESQGDRLRALLHCHHTVCQRCLAALQQRATDRSRVCCPLCRQKTPLPQWEIRSMQEELMSHMGTSSPSTPQPTP
;
A
#
# COMPACT_ATOMS: atom_id res chain seq x y z
N SER A 1 -18.63 -11.96 -16.62
CA SER A 1 -17.36 -11.81 -15.90
C SER A 1 -17.34 -10.42 -15.31
N THR A 2 -17.53 -10.27 -14.00
CA THR A 2 -17.61 -8.95 -13.35
C THR A 2 -16.19 -8.43 -13.14
N ASP A 3 -15.68 -7.74 -14.17
CA ASP A 3 -14.35 -7.13 -14.22
C ASP A 3 -14.35 -5.73 -13.59
N GLU A 4 -15.12 -5.53 -12.54
CA GLU A 4 -15.36 -4.21 -11.95
C GLU A 4 -15.16 -4.24 -10.43
N CYS A 5 -14.63 -3.14 -9.91
CA CYS A 5 -14.38 -2.98 -8.49
C CYS A 5 -15.70 -2.72 -7.75
N PRO A 6 -16.05 -3.49 -6.70
CA PRO A 6 -17.30 -3.30 -5.96
C PRO A 6 -17.35 -2.01 -5.11
N ILE A 7 -16.24 -1.26 -5.02
CA ILE A 7 -16.16 -0.01 -4.26
C ILE A 7 -16.42 1.21 -5.15
N CYS A 8 -15.75 1.26 -6.30
CA CYS A 8 -15.83 2.40 -7.22
C CYS A 8 -16.59 2.10 -8.51
N THR A 9 -17.06 0.86 -8.68
CA THR A 9 -17.77 0.37 -9.88
C THR A 9 -17.03 0.59 -11.20
N GLU A 10 -15.71 0.73 -11.12
CA GLU A 10 -14.84 0.92 -12.29
C GLU A 10 -14.21 -0.39 -12.72
N LEU A 11 -13.93 -0.53 -14.01
CA LEU A 11 -13.27 -1.70 -14.57
C LEU A 11 -11.84 -1.86 -14.04
N TYR A 12 -11.41 -3.11 -13.83
CA TYR A 12 -10.02 -3.39 -13.51
C TYR A 12 -9.15 -3.23 -14.76
N GLU A 13 -7.94 -2.73 -14.54
CA GLU A 13 -6.94 -2.59 -15.60
C GLU A 13 -5.83 -3.62 -15.43
N SER A 14 -5.24 -4.01 -16.57
CA SER A 14 -4.10 -4.92 -16.63
C SER A 14 -2.81 -4.30 -16.07
N GLN A 15 -2.74 -2.96 -16.03
CA GLN A 15 -1.60 -2.18 -15.58
C GLN A 15 -2.07 -0.88 -14.92
N GLY A 16 -1.28 -0.36 -13.97
CA GLY A 16 -1.56 0.90 -13.29
C GLY A 16 -2.31 0.72 -11.96
N ASP A 17 -2.92 1.80 -11.48
CA ASP A 17 -3.57 1.88 -10.17
C ASP A 17 -4.92 1.14 -10.07
N ARG A 18 -5.45 0.61 -11.18
CA ARG A 18 -6.71 -0.15 -11.21
C ARG A 18 -6.52 -1.67 -11.25
N LEU A 19 -5.33 -2.16 -10.91
CA LEU A 19 -5.06 -3.59 -10.81
C LEU A 19 -5.93 -4.26 -9.73
N ARG A 20 -6.24 -5.53 -9.94
CA ARG A 20 -6.97 -6.37 -8.97
C ARG A 20 -6.11 -6.67 -7.76
N ALA A 21 -6.66 -6.37 -6.58
CA ALA A 21 -6.09 -6.69 -5.30
C ALA A 21 -7.02 -7.65 -4.56
N LEU A 22 -6.52 -8.85 -4.26
CA LEU A 22 -7.26 -9.86 -3.51
C LEU A 22 -7.01 -9.68 -2.01
N LEU A 23 -8.08 -9.52 -1.23
CA LEU A 23 -8.00 -9.49 0.23
C LEU A 23 -8.03 -10.91 0.82
N HIS A 24 -7.65 -11.05 2.09
CA HIS A 24 -7.69 -12.32 2.84
C HIS A 24 -9.09 -12.93 2.90
N CYS A 25 -10.13 -12.09 2.84
CA CYS A 25 -11.52 -12.50 2.78
C CYS A 25 -11.99 -12.97 1.38
N HIS A 26 -11.07 -13.17 0.42
CA HIS A 26 -11.34 -13.54 -0.98
C HIS A 26 -12.15 -12.51 -1.79
N HIS A 27 -12.34 -11.29 -1.27
CA HIS A 27 -12.91 -10.20 -2.04
C HIS A 27 -11.82 -9.48 -2.85
N THR A 28 -12.15 -9.16 -4.09
CA THR A 28 -11.26 -8.42 -5.00
C THR A 28 -11.67 -6.95 -5.06
N VAL A 29 -10.72 -6.04 -4.93
CA VAL A 29 -10.91 -4.59 -5.08
C VAL A 29 -9.79 -4.01 -5.93
N CYS A 30 -9.91 -2.79 -6.44
CA CYS A 30 -8.82 -2.19 -7.21
C CYS A 30 -7.74 -1.62 -6.28
N GLN A 31 -6.48 -1.57 -6.73
CA GLN A 31 -5.34 -1.02 -5.97
C GLN A 31 -5.61 0.40 -5.47
N ARG A 32 -6.22 1.26 -6.29
CA ARG A 32 -6.61 2.62 -5.91
C ARG A 32 -7.57 2.66 -4.72
N CYS A 33 -8.62 1.84 -4.74
CA CYS A 33 -9.55 1.75 -3.62
C CYS A 33 -8.86 1.15 -2.39
N LEU A 34 -8.01 0.15 -2.56
CA LEU A 34 -7.22 -0.42 -1.47
C LEU A 34 -6.32 0.63 -0.80
N ALA A 35 -5.61 1.45 -1.58
CA ALA A 35 -4.78 2.54 -1.09
C ALA A 35 -5.61 3.61 -0.34
N ALA A 36 -6.81 3.94 -0.83
CA ALA A 36 -7.71 4.83 -0.12
C ALA A 36 -8.24 4.22 1.20
N LEU A 37 -8.53 2.92 1.21
CA LEU A 37 -8.91 2.17 2.42
C LEU A 37 -7.79 2.15 3.46
N GLN A 38 -6.53 2.16 3.03
CA GLN A 38 -5.37 2.25 3.90
C GLN A 38 -5.18 3.67 4.45
N GLN A 39 -5.29 4.71 3.61
CA GLN A 39 -5.15 6.10 4.04
C GLN A 39 -6.18 6.48 5.11
N ARG A 40 -7.39 5.92 5.04
CA ARG A 40 -8.42 6.10 6.08
C ARG A 40 -8.25 5.18 7.28
N ALA A 41 -7.43 4.13 7.18
CA ALA A 41 -7.23 3.19 8.28
C ALA A 41 -6.32 3.86 9.33
N THR A 42 -6.82 3.94 10.57
CA THR A 42 -6.01 4.40 11.71
C THR A 42 -4.76 3.55 11.90
N ASP A 43 -4.84 2.27 11.52
CA ASP A 43 -3.75 1.31 11.64
C ASP A 43 -3.27 0.89 10.25
N ARG A 44 -2.08 1.37 9.86
CA ARG A 44 -1.48 1.10 8.54
C ARG A 44 -1.10 -0.38 8.34
N SER A 45 -1.13 -1.20 9.39
CA SER A 45 -0.86 -2.66 9.27
C SER A 45 -2.09 -3.45 8.84
N ARG A 46 -3.29 -2.87 8.94
CA ARG A 46 -4.56 -3.59 8.78
C ARG A 46 -5.60 -2.78 8.01
N VAL A 47 -6.12 -3.36 6.94
CA VAL A 47 -7.30 -2.83 6.24
C VAL A 47 -8.55 -3.62 6.59
N CYS A 48 -9.67 -2.93 6.72
CA CYS A 48 -10.98 -3.56 6.85
C CYS A 48 -11.64 -3.67 5.47
N CYS A 49 -12.01 -4.88 5.07
CA CYS A 49 -12.79 -5.09 3.85
C CYS A 49 -14.16 -4.38 3.98
N PRO A 50 -14.56 -3.53 3.02
CA PRO A 50 -15.86 -2.87 3.10
C PRO A 50 -17.05 -3.81 2.88
N LEU A 51 -16.84 -4.96 2.24
CA LEU A 51 -17.93 -5.91 1.93
C LEU A 51 -18.29 -6.79 3.14
N CYS A 52 -17.29 -7.32 3.83
CA CYS A 52 -17.48 -8.30 4.91
C CYS A 52 -16.91 -7.86 6.26
N ARG A 53 -16.32 -6.66 6.34
CA ARG A 53 -15.70 -6.10 7.56
C ARG A 53 -14.53 -6.93 8.12
N GLN A 54 -14.03 -7.91 7.35
CA GLN A 54 -12.86 -8.69 7.73
C GLN A 54 -11.60 -7.82 7.76
N LYS A 55 -10.80 -7.98 8.80
CA LYS A 55 -9.50 -7.33 8.95
C LYS A 55 -8.49 -8.16 8.19
N THR A 56 -7.97 -7.59 7.13
CA THR A 56 -6.93 -8.18 6.30
C THR A 56 -5.59 -7.67 6.83
N PRO A 57 -4.80 -8.48 7.56
CA PRO A 57 -3.41 -8.15 7.84
C PRO A 57 -2.65 -8.11 6.50
N LEU A 58 -1.90 -7.06 6.22
CA LEU A 58 -1.17 -6.90 4.95
C LEU A 58 0.33 -7.15 5.15
N PRO A 59 0.82 -8.41 5.08
CA PRO A 59 2.25 -8.70 5.26
C PRO A 59 3.14 -8.12 4.16
N GLN A 60 2.67 -8.07 2.91
CA GLN A 60 3.45 -7.48 1.79
C GLN A 60 3.62 -5.96 1.89
N TRP A 61 2.76 -5.27 2.62
CA TRP A 61 2.80 -3.82 2.74
C TRP A 61 3.52 -3.35 4.01
N GLU A 62 3.58 -4.18 5.06
CA GLU A 62 4.59 -4.01 6.10
C GLU A 62 5.97 -4.00 5.46
N ILE A 63 6.27 -4.94 4.56
CA ILE A 63 7.55 -4.97 3.85
C ILE A 63 7.74 -3.71 2.99
N ARG A 64 6.72 -3.25 2.24
CA ARG A 64 6.82 -2.02 1.43
C ARG A 64 6.97 -0.76 2.28
N SER A 65 6.16 -0.56 3.33
CA SER A 65 6.30 0.60 4.22
C SER A 65 7.60 0.56 5.01
N MET A 66 8.06 -0.62 5.44
CA MET A 66 9.40 -0.78 6.02
C MET A 66 10.47 -0.42 4.99
N GLN A 67 10.33 -0.81 3.73
CA GLN A 67 11.23 -0.43 2.64
C GLN A 67 11.18 1.07 2.32
N GLU A 68 10.01 1.71 2.38
CA GLU A 68 9.86 3.16 2.19
C GLU A 68 10.46 3.94 3.36
N GLU A 69 10.28 3.47 4.59
CA GLU A 69 10.92 4.04 5.77
C GLU A 69 12.44 3.81 5.76
N LEU A 70 12.88 2.65 5.27
CA LEU A 70 14.28 2.33 5.00
C LEU A 70 14.88 3.27 3.94
N MET A 71 14.18 3.43 2.82
CA MET A 71 14.59 4.30 1.71
C MET A 71 14.59 5.78 2.14
N SER A 72 13.65 6.19 2.99
CA SER A 72 13.59 7.55 3.54
C SER A 72 14.74 7.83 4.52
N HIS A 73 15.18 6.85 5.32
CA HIS A 73 16.33 7.05 6.21
C HIS A 73 17.69 6.92 5.50
N MET A 74 17.75 6.25 4.35
CA MET A 74 19.01 6.03 3.63
C MET A 74 19.42 7.23 2.75
N GLY A 75 18.57 8.27 2.67
CA GLY A 75 18.84 9.52 1.95
C GLY A 75 19.77 10.52 2.65
N THR A 76 20.28 10.23 3.86
CA THR A 76 21.11 11.18 4.64
C THR A 76 22.50 10.71 5.03
N SER A 77 23.06 9.68 4.37
CA SER A 77 24.48 9.36 4.51
C SER A 77 25.29 9.88 3.31
N SER A 78 25.36 11.20 3.17
CA SER A 78 26.52 11.80 2.50
C SER A 78 27.72 11.64 3.44
N PRO A 79 28.84 11.01 3.03
CA PRO A 79 30.05 11.02 3.83
C PRO A 79 30.55 12.46 3.93
N SER A 80 30.43 13.05 5.11
CA SER A 80 30.99 14.36 5.42
C SER A 80 32.51 14.29 5.25
N THR A 81 33.01 14.94 4.21
CA THR A 81 34.41 15.17 3.93
C THR A 81 35.09 15.81 5.16
N PRO A 82 36.25 15.33 5.64
CA PRO A 82 36.93 15.97 6.75
C PRO A 82 37.43 17.36 6.34
N GLN A 83 37.00 18.37 7.07
CA GLN A 83 37.41 19.78 6.93
C GLN A 83 38.90 19.94 7.29
N PRO A 84 39.69 20.77 6.58
CA PRO A 84 41.08 21.02 6.92
C PRO A 84 41.18 21.90 8.17
N THR A 85 41.97 21.45 9.14
CA THR A 85 42.39 22.19 10.35
C THR A 85 43.42 23.28 10.01
N PRO A 86 43.49 24.37 10.83
CA PRO A 86 44.25 25.58 10.52
C PRO A 86 45.77 25.41 10.53
#